data_AF-A0A3C2AF24-F1
#
_entry.id   AF-A0A3C2AF24-F1
#
_cell.length_a   1.000
_cell.length_b   1.000
_cell.length_c   1.000
_cell.angle_alpha   90.00
_cell.angle_beta   90.00
_cell.angle_gamma   90.00
#
_symmetry.space_group_name_H-M   'P 1'
#
loop_
_entity.id
_entity.type
_entity.pdbx_description
1 polymer ?
#
loop_
_entity_poly.entity_id
_entity_poly.type
_entity_poly.pdbx_seq_one_letter_code
_entity_poly.pdbx_strand_id
1 'polypeptide(L)'
;MNFELTEDQKLIKDTVRKFAEEEIVPVARENDIKEHFPIEIIKKMASLGFLGAPIPEKYGGAGLDFISDAIIFEEIGKADSSIRTTLSVQV
;
A
#
# COMPACT_ATOMS: atom_id res chain seq x y z
N MET A 1 2.30 26.09 -10.70
CA MET A 1 2.46 24.67 -10.32
C MET A 1 1.06 24.08 -10.19
N ASN A 2 0.84 22.86 -10.69
CA ASN A 2 -0.40 22.12 -10.48
C ASN A 2 -0.14 21.03 -9.44
N PHE A 3 -0.95 20.99 -8.39
CA PHE A 3 -0.83 20.04 -7.27
C PHE A 3 -1.95 18.99 -7.27
N GLU A 4 -2.86 19.06 -8.25
CA GLU A 4 -3.92 18.07 -8.41
C GLU A 4 -3.35 16.73 -8.83
N LEU A 5 -3.92 15.66 -8.29
CA LEU A 5 -3.63 14.30 -8.72
C LEU A 5 -4.17 14.05 -10.12
N THR A 6 -3.48 13.22 -10.90
CA THR A 6 -4.02 12.68 -12.15
C THR A 6 -5.20 11.75 -11.88
N GLU A 7 -6.01 11.47 -12.90
CA GLU A 7 -7.11 10.51 -12.75
C GLU A 7 -6.62 9.10 -12.38
N ASP A 8 -5.49 8.67 -12.93
CA ASP A 8 -4.85 7.40 -12.57
C ASP A 8 -4.41 7.38 -11.09
N GLN A 9 -3.80 8.47 -10.61
CA GLN A 9 -3.41 8.61 -9.20
C GLN A 9 -4.62 8.61 -8.27
N LYS A 10 -5.74 9.23 -8.67
CA LYS A 10 -7.00 9.18 -7.91
C LYS A 10 -7.57 7.75 -7.86
N LEU A 11 -7.53 7.04 -8.98
CA LEU A 11 -7.97 5.64 -9.02
C LEU A 11 -7.12 4.75 -8.12
N ILE A 12 -5.79 4.93 -8.13
CA ILE A 12 -4.87 4.24 -7.22
C ILE A 12 -5.22 4.56 -5.77
N LYS A 13 -5.41 5.84 -5.44
CA LYS A 13 -5.80 6.29 -4.10
C LYS A 13 -7.05 5.59 -3.60
N ASP A 14 -8.12 5.59 -4.40
CA ASP A 14 -9.39 4.98 -4.00
C ASP A 14 -9.30 3.45 -3.90
N THR A 15 -8.52 2.81 -4.78
CA THR A 15 -8.28 1.36 -4.73
C THR A 15 -7.53 0.96 -3.46
N VAL A 16 -6.46 1.67 -3.13
CA VAL A 16 -5.64 1.39 -1.94
C VAL A 16 -6.44 1.70 -0.68
N ARG A 17 -7.19 2.81 -0.65
CA ARG A 17 -8.07 3.14 0.48
C ARG A 17 -9.04 2.01 0.77
N LYS A 18 -9.76 1.55 -0.26
CA LYS A 18 -10.73 0.48 -0.11
C LYS A 18 -10.07 -0.79 0.44
N PHE A 19 -8.92 -1.18 -0.10
CA PHE A 19 -8.15 -2.30 0.43
C PHE A 19 -7.78 -2.11 1.91
N ALA A 20 -7.29 -0.92 2.27
CA ALA A 20 -6.88 -0.62 3.64
C ALA A 20 -8.08 -0.70 4.62
N GLU A 21 -9.23 -0.15 4.23
CA GLU A 21 -10.46 -0.17 5.03
C GLU A 21 -11.05 -1.59 5.17
N GLU A 22 -11.01 -2.40 4.12
CA GLU A 22 -11.62 -3.74 4.11
C GLU A 22 -10.71 -4.82 4.70
N GLU A 23 -9.39 -4.71 4.54
CA GLU A 23 -8.44 -5.79 4.85
C GLU A 23 -7.52 -5.47 6.04
N ILE A 24 -7.16 -4.20 6.26
CA ILE A 24 -6.19 -3.81 7.28
C ILE A 24 -6.88 -3.31 8.55
N VAL A 25 -7.74 -2.31 8.44
CA VAL A 25 -8.42 -1.67 9.57
C VAL A 25 -9.10 -2.67 10.52
N PRO A 26 -9.80 -3.72 10.04
CA PRO A 26 -10.51 -4.65 10.93
C PRO A 26 -9.59 -5.44 11.87
N VAL A 27 -8.32 -5.64 11.49
CA VAL A 27 -7.37 -6.51 12.23
C VAL A 27 -6.21 -5.75 12.86
N ALA A 28 -5.96 -4.49 12.46
CA ALA A 28 -4.80 -3.71 12.87
C ALA A 28 -4.59 -3.68 14.40
N ARG A 29 -5.65 -3.37 15.16
CA ARG A 29 -5.58 -3.28 16.63
C ARG A 29 -5.27 -4.62 17.29
N GLU A 30 -5.89 -5.70 16.81
CA GLU A 30 -5.69 -7.02 17.40
C GLU A 30 -4.27 -7.54 17.09
N ASN A 31 -3.79 -7.29 15.87
CA ASN A 31 -2.43 -7.64 15.47
C ASN A 31 -1.38 -6.88 16.29
N ASP A 32 -1.58 -5.58 16.52
CA ASP A 32 -0.69 -4.77 17.36
C ASP A 32 -0.60 -5.31 18.79
N ILE A 33 -1.74 -5.55 19.45
CA ILE A 33 -1.80 -6.09 20.82
C ILE A 33 -1.15 -7.47 20.92
N LYS A 34 -1.29 -8.29 19.87
CA LYS A 34 -0.75 -9.67 19.84
C LYS A 34 0.66 -9.76 19.29
N GLU A 35 1.27 -8.65 18.90
CA GLU A 35 2.55 -8.62 18.17
C GLU A 35 2.54 -9.56 16.94
N HIS A 36 1.39 -9.67 16.29
CA HIS A 36 1.18 -10.59 15.18
C HIS A 36 1.49 -9.89 13.84
N PHE A 37 2.36 -10.50 13.05
CA PHE A 37 2.65 -10.03 11.70
C PHE A 37 1.65 -10.61 10.67
N PRO A 38 0.83 -9.77 10.00
CA PRO A 38 -0.24 -10.24 9.13
C PRO A 38 0.25 -10.63 7.74
N ILE A 39 0.96 -11.76 7.63
CA ILE A 39 1.59 -12.22 6.37
C ILE A 39 0.61 -12.37 5.21
N GLU A 40 -0.64 -12.75 5.48
CA GLU A 40 -1.66 -12.93 4.43
C GLU A 40 -2.08 -11.60 3.80
N ILE A 41 -2.12 -10.51 4.59
CA ILE A 41 -2.36 -9.16 4.07
C ILE A 41 -1.19 -8.75 3.17
N ILE A 42 0.05 -9.01 3.58
CA ILE A 42 1.24 -8.69 2.78
C ILE A 42 1.21 -9.43 1.43
N LYS A 43 0.82 -10.70 1.41
CA LYS A 43 0.66 -11.46 0.14
C LYS A 43 -0.43 -10.87 -0.75
N LYS A 44 -1.57 -10.43 -0.18
CA LYS A 44 -2.61 -9.73 -0.96
C LYS A 44 -2.08 -8.44 -1.56
N MET A 45 -1.35 -7.64 -0.78
CA MET A 45 -0.71 -6.41 -1.27
C MET A 45 0.29 -6.68 -2.40
N ALA A 46 1.05 -7.78 -2.32
CA ALA A 46 1.93 -8.23 -3.41
C ALA A 46 1.15 -8.48 -4.70
N SER A 47 0.04 -9.21 -4.60
CA SER A 47 -0.79 -9.55 -5.77
C SER A 47 -1.49 -8.34 -6.41
N LEU A 48 -1.67 -7.26 -5.65
CA LEU A 48 -2.23 -6.00 -6.12
C LEU A 48 -1.17 -5.04 -6.69
N GLY A 49 0.11 -5.42 -6.67
CA GLY A 49 1.20 -4.59 -7.18
C GLY A 49 1.61 -3.45 -6.25
N PHE A 50 1.24 -3.50 -4.97
CA PHE A 50 1.62 -2.47 -3.99
C PHE A 50 3.06 -2.63 -3.51
N LEU A 51 3.58 -3.88 -3.50
CA LEU A 51 4.98 -4.14 -3.21
C LEU A 51 5.83 -3.86 -4.45
N GLY A 52 6.85 -3.04 -4.30
CA GLY A 52 7.73 -2.66 -5.40
C GLY A 52 6.99 -1.86 -6.48
N ALA A 53 6.00 -1.05 -6.10
CA ALA A 53 5.21 -0.25 -7.02
C ALA A 53 6.05 0.52 -8.08
N PRO A 54 7.16 1.21 -7.74
CA PRO A 54 7.98 1.90 -8.73
C PRO A 54 8.95 1.01 -9.51
N ILE A 55 9.06 -0.27 -9.16
CA ILE A 55 9.95 -1.20 -9.86
C ILE A 55 9.36 -1.51 -11.25
N PRO A 56 10.18 -1.47 -12.33
CA PRO A 56 9.71 -1.81 -13.67
C PRO A 56 9.08 -3.20 -13.77
N GLU A 57 8.04 -3.33 -14.59
CA GLU A 57 7.33 -4.60 -14.83
C GLU A 57 8.24 -5.75 -15.26
N LYS A 58 9.30 -5.47 -16.03
CA LYS A 58 10.31 -6.48 -16.43
C LYS A 58 11.02 -7.16 -15.25
N TYR A 59 10.93 -6.59 -14.06
CA TYR A 59 11.47 -7.15 -12.82
C TYR A 59 10.36 -7.59 -11.84
N GLY A 60 9.09 -7.59 -12.28
CA GLY A 60 7.95 -8.03 -11.47
C GLY A 60 7.30 -6.95 -10.61
N GLY A 61 7.66 -5.67 -10.79
CA GLY A 61 6.96 -4.55 -10.13
C GLY A 61 5.80 -4.00 -10.95
N ALA A 62 5.18 -2.91 -10.48
CA ALA A 62 4.01 -2.30 -11.11
C ALA A 62 4.35 -1.13 -12.07
N GLY A 63 5.61 -0.70 -12.13
CA GLY A 63 6.05 0.39 -13.01
C GLY A 63 5.41 1.75 -12.73
N LEU A 64 4.86 1.95 -11.52
CA LEU A 64 4.18 3.18 -11.12
C LEU A 64 5.17 4.31 -10.84
N ASP A 65 4.69 5.55 -10.91
CA ASP A 65 5.49 6.71 -10.54
C ASP A 65 5.56 6.89 -9.00
N PHE A 66 6.53 7.69 -8.54
CA PHE A 66 6.74 7.90 -7.10
C PHE A 66 5.62 8.67 -6.39
N ILE A 67 4.78 9.44 -7.10
CA ILE A 67 3.60 10.06 -6.47
C ILE A 67 2.54 8.97 -6.23
N SER A 68 2.35 8.07 -7.17
CA SER A 68 1.50 6.89 -6.99
C SER A 68 2.00 6.00 -5.84
N ASP A 69 3.31 5.77 -5.72
CA ASP A 69 3.92 5.05 -4.59
C ASP A 69 3.69 5.76 -3.25
N ALA A 70 3.86 7.08 -3.22
CA ALA A 70 3.57 7.89 -2.03
C ALA A 70 2.09 7.83 -1.61
N ILE A 71 1.16 7.81 -2.57
CA ILE A 71 -0.27 7.63 -2.32
C ILE A 71 -0.56 6.27 -1.70
N ILE A 72 0.07 5.19 -2.21
CA ILE A 72 -0.04 3.86 -1.63
C ILE A 72 0.40 3.88 -0.17
N PHE A 73 1.55 4.48 0.13
CA PHE A 73 2.03 4.62 1.51
C PHE A 73 1.10 5.44 2.39
N GLU A 74 0.55 6.53 1.87
CA GLU A 74 -0.37 7.40 2.62
C GLU A 74 -1.63 6.63 3.04
N GLU A 75 -2.29 5.96 2.09
CA GLU A 75 -3.56 5.26 2.37
C GLU A 75 -3.36 4.02 3.25
N ILE A 76 -2.28 3.24 3.04
CA ILE A 76 -1.95 2.12 3.94
C ILE A 76 -1.57 2.63 5.33
N GLY A 77 -0.81 3.73 5.42
CA GLY A 77 -0.38 4.33 6.67
C GLY A 77 -1.53 4.89 7.52
N LYS A 78 -2.65 5.30 6.90
CA LYS A 78 -3.88 5.68 7.60
C LYS A 78 -4.52 4.51 8.34
N ALA A 79 -4.36 3.29 7.82
CA ALA A 79 -4.90 2.08 8.43
C ALA A 79 -3.93 1.46 9.45
N ASP A 80 -2.67 1.24 9.07
CA ASP A 80 -1.66 0.64 9.93
C ASP A 80 -0.24 1.09 9.55
N SER A 81 0.42 1.78 10.50
CA SER A 81 1.78 2.29 10.31
C SER A 81 2.88 1.22 10.25
N SER A 82 2.67 0.06 10.88
CA SER A 82 3.61 -1.08 10.87
C SER A 82 3.60 -1.76 9.50
N ILE A 83 2.40 -1.97 8.94
CA ILE A 83 2.26 -2.50 7.57
C ILE A 83 2.83 -1.51 6.54
N ARG A 84 2.54 -0.21 6.68
CA ARG A 84 3.17 0.82 5.83
C ARG A 84 4.70 0.81 5.92
N THR A 85 5.25 0.61 7.12
CA THR A 85 6.70 0.53 7.29
C THR A 85 7.29 -0.67 6.55
N THR A 86 6.59 -1.81 6.59
CA THR A 86 6.96 -3.01 5.81
C THR A 86 7.04 -2.71 4.31
N LEU A 87 6.06 -1.96 3.77
CA LEU A 87 6.07 -1.51 2.37
C LEU A 87 7.29 -0.65 2.01
N SER A 88 7.75 0.19 2.94
CA SER A 88 8.85 1.14 2.69
C SER A 88 10.25 0.52 2.74
N VAL A 89 10.41 -0.63 3.39
CA VAL A 89 11.72 -1.29 3.58
C VAL A 89 11.92 -2.52 2.73
N GLN A 90 10.84 -3.10 2.21
CA GLN A 90 10.92 -4.24 1.31
C GLN A 90 11.63 -3.80 0.01
N VAL A 91 12.77 -4.42 -0.28
CA VAL A 91 13.52 -4.33 -1.54
C VAL A 91 14.12 -5.70 -1.81
#